data_AF-A0A3N9TFV1-F1
#
_entry.id   AF-A0A3N9TFV1-F1
#
_cell.length_a   1.000
_cell.length_b   1.000
_cell.length_c   1.000
_cell.angle_alpha   90.00
_cell.angle_beta   90.00
_cell.angle_gamma   90.00
#
_symmetry.space_group_name_H-M   'P 1'
#
loop_
_entity.id
_entity.type
_entity.pdbx_description
1 polymer ?
#
loop_
_entity_poly.entity_id
_entity_poly.type
_entity_poly.pdbx_seq_one_letter_code
_entity_poly.pdbx_strand_id
1 'polypeptide(L)'
;MFYIGVSHYYATGEGVTIYVASGSEESIRKSIPEYFHQGLAILTPSEWLKAAVGNCEDKYHQSDAEVLKTYLPVLWKQIEERALERGCLLDFFMKHHFNYA
;
A
#
# COMPACT_ATOMS: atom_id res chain seq x y z
N MET A 1 10.20 -12.76 -1.98
CA MET A 1 10.34 -11.53 -1.17
C MET A 1 8.96 -11.05 -0.78
N PHE A 2 8.82 -10.44 0.40
CA PHE A 2 7.54 -9.99 0.94
C PHE A 2 7.31 -8.52 0.61
N TYR A 3 6.14 -8.19 0.08
CA TYR A 3 5.79 -6.86 -0.38
C TYR A 3 4.43 -6.44 0.18
N ILE A 4 4.22 -5.12 0.17
CA ILE A 4 2.92 -4.50 0.35
C ILE A 4 2.62 -3.70 -0.92
N GLY A 5 1.51 -4.03 -1.56
CA GLY A 5 0.96 -3.34 -2.70
C GLY A 5 -0.09 -2.33 -2.26
N VAL A 6 -0.01 -1.11 -2.78
CA VAL A 6 -0.99 -0.03 -2.57
C VAL A 6 -1.42 0.50 -3.92
N SER A 7 -2.73 0.58 -4.15
CA SER A 7 -3.29 1.34 -5.27
C SER A 7 -4.25 2.38 -4.71
N HIS A 8 -3.88 3.64 -4.86
CA HIS A 8 -4.66 4.78 -4.43
C HIS A 8 -5.21 5.50 -5.66
N TYR A 9 -6.49 5.26 -5.95
CA TYR A 9 -7.16 5.79 -7.13
C TYR A 9 -8.17 6.88 -6.74
N TYR A 10 -8.05 8.03 -7.39
CA TYR A 10 -8.94 9.17 -7.24
C TYR A 10 -9.68 9.43 -8.56
N ALA A 11 -11.01 9.37 -8.55
CA ALA A 11 -11.84 9.80 -9.66
C ALA A 11 -12.63 11.06 -9.29
N THR A 12 -12.37 12.15 -10.01
CA THR A 12 -13.02 13.44 -9.79
C THR A 12 -14.53 13.31 -9.91
N GLY A 13 -15.25 13.53 -8.80
CA GLY A 13 -16.71 13.45 -8.73
C GLY A 13 -17.28 12.05 -8.45
N GLU A 14 -16.46 11.00 -8.49
CA GLU A 14 -16.89 9.63 -8.16
C GLU A 14 -16.44 9.21 -6.76
N GLY A 15 -15.24 9.59 -6.33
CA GLY A 15 -14.73 9.25 -5.01
C GLY A 15 -13.28 8.77 -5.01
N VAL A 16 -12.90 8.10 -3.93
CA VAL A 16 -11.59 7.47 -3.75
C VAL A 16 -11.76 5.97 -3.58
N THR A 17 -10.88 5.21 -4.23
CA THR A 17 -10.74 3.78 -4.01
C THR A 17 -9.31 3.47 -3.62
N ILE A 18 -9.14 2.74 -2.52
CA ILE A 18 -7.85 2.29 -2.00
C ILE A 18 -7.87 0.77 -1.97
N TYR A 19 -6.89 0.16 -2.63
CA TYR A 19 -6.57 -1.26 -2.46
C TYR A 19 -5.23 -1.39 -1.74
N VAL A 20 -5.18 -2.30 -0.77
CA VAL A 20 -3.92 -2.71 -0.14
C VAL A 20 -3.87 -4.22 -0.04
N ALA A 21 -2.77 -4.83 -0.48
CA ALA A 21 -2.56 -6.27 -0.40
C ALA A 21 -1.11 -6.57 0.00
N SER A 22 -0.87 -7.67 0.70
CA SER A 22 0.48 -8.12 1.04
C SER A 22 0.79 -9.50 0.49
N GLY A 23 2.05 -9.76 0.16
CA GLY A 23 2.49 -11.08 -0.29
C GLY A 23 3.63 -11.02 -1.30
N SER A 24 3.64 -11.97 -2.23
CA SER A 24 4.48 -11.87 -3.44
C SER A 24 3.87 -10.89 -4.43
N GLU A 25 4.69 -10.34 -5.33
CA GLU A 25 4.21 -9.44 -6.39
C GLU A 25 3.08 -10.08 -7.21
N GLU A 26 3.21 -11.35 -7.59
CA GLU A 26 2.18 -12.10 -8.33
C GLU A 26 0.88 -12.22 -7.54
N SER A 27 0.95 -12.52 -6.24
CA SER A 27 -0.25 -12.64 -5.40
C SER A 27 -0.96 -11.30 -5.24
N ILE A 28 -0.21 -10.21 -5.09
CA ILE A 28 -0.75 -8.85 -5.00
C ILE A 28 -1.46 -8.48 -6.30
N ARG A 29 -0.82 -8.67 -7.46
CA ARG A 29 -1.41 -8.37 -8.77
C ARG A 29 -2.66 -9.22 -9.06
N LYS A 30 -2.72 -10.47 -8.58
CA LYS A 30 -3.92 -11.30 -8.68
C LYS A 30 -5.07 -10.84 -7.77
N SER A 31 -4.75 -10.18 -6.66
CA SER A 31 -5.74 -9.78 -5.64
C SER A 31 -6.39 -8.44 -5.97
N ILE A 32 -5.70 -7.59 -6.73
CA ILE A 32 -6.16 -6.25 -7.11
C ILE A 32 -6.65 -6.29 -8.57
N PRO A 33 -7.81 -5.70 -8.93
CA PRO A 33 -8.27 -5.71 -10.31
C PRO A 33 -7.29 -5.01 -11.25
N GLU A 34 -7.12 -5.55 -12.47
CA GLU A 34 -6.13 -5.08 -13.46
C GLU A 34 -6.23 -3.58 -13.76
N TYR A 35 -7.44 -3.03 -13.78
CA TYR A 35 -7.68 -1.59 -13.94
C TYR A 35 -6.86 -0.72 -12.97
N PHE A 36 -6.63 -1.20 -11.74
CA PHE A 36 -5.91 -0.46 -10.70
C PHE A 36 -4.40 -0.72 -10.71
N HIS A 37 -3.89 -1.57 -11.61
CA HIS A 37 -2.46 -1.92 -11.66
C HIS A 37 -1.59 -0.76 -12.15
N GLN A 38 -2.13 0.17 -12.94
CA GLN A 38 -1.38 1.32 -13.44
C GLN A 38 -0.89 2.23 -12.30
N GLY A 39 -1.66 2.35 -11.22
CA GLY A 39 -1.31 3.11 -10.01
C GLY A 39 -0.89 2.23 -8.83
N LEU A 40 -0.52 0.97 -9.08
CA LEU A 40 -0.17 0.02 -8.03
C LEU A 40 1.32 0.10 -7.68
N ALA A 41 1.63 0.68 -6.53
CA ALA A 41 2.96 0.67 -5.95
C ALA A 41 3.18 -0.64 -5.16
N ILE A 42 4.22 -1.41 -5.49
CA ILE A 42 4.56 -2.67 -4.80
C ILE A 42 5.96 -2.53 -4.24
N LEU A 43 6.06 -2.33 -2.92
CA LEU A 43 7.32 -2.09 -2.23
C LEU A 43 7.50 -3.05 -1.06
N THR A 44 8.75 -3.30 -0.70
CA THR A 44 9.12 -4.00 0.53
C THR A 44 8.82 -3.13 1.76
N PRO A 45 8.71 -3.73 2.95
CA PRO A 45 8.54 -2.97 4.20
C PRO A 45 9.59 -1.85 4.37
N SER A 46 10.86 -2.13 4.09
CA SER A 46 11.95 -1.16 4.23
C SER A 46 11.86 -0.01 3.21
N GLU A 47 11.39 -0.29 1.99
CA GLU A 47 11.14 0.73 0.98
C GLU A 47 9.95 1.62 1.35
N TRP A 48 8.88 1.06 1.95
CA TRP A 48 7.79 1.86 2.49
C TRP A 48 8.25 2.81 3.61
N LEU A 49 9.16 2.36 4.49
CA LEU A 49 9.73 3.24 5.51
C LEU A 49 10.57 4.39 4.90
N LYS A 50 11.30 4.12 3.81
CA LYS A 50 12.05 5.16 3.08
C LYS A 50 11.11 6.14 2.37
N ALA A 51 10.07 5.64 1.71
CA ALA A 51 9.07 6.47 1.05
C ALA A 51 8.35 7.40 2.04
N ALA A 52 8.06 6.91 3.24
CA ALA A 52 7.41 7.68 4.29
C ALA A 52 8.21 8.89 4.82
N VAL A 53 9.52 8.95 4.55
CA VAL A 53 10.39 10.10 4.88
C VAL A 53 10.79 10.91 3.63
N GLY A 54 10.12 10.67 2.50
CA GLY A 54 10.40 11.33 1.22
C GLY A 54 11.69 10.85 0.54
N ASN A 55 12.28 9.74 1.00
CA ASN A 55 13.45 9.13 0.39
C ASN A 55 13.03 8.05 -0.61
N CYS A 56 12.32 8.46 -1.66
CA CYS A 56 11.85 7.57 -2.74
C CYS A 56 12.01 8.24 -4.10
N GLU A 57 12.23 7.42 -5.14
CA GLU A 57 12.38 7.90 -6.51
C GLU A 57 11.06 8.43 -7.08
N ASP A 58 9.95 7.75 -6.76
CA ASP A 58 8.61 8.18 -7.13
C ASP A 58 7.98 9.01 -5.99
N LYS A 59 7.64 10.26 -6.29
CA LYS A 59 6.94 11.17 -5.38
C LYS A 59 5.56 10.64 -4.95
N TYR A 60 4.93 9.78 -5.74
CA TYR A 60 3.63 9.19 -5.41
C TYR A 60 3.74 8.17 -4.27
N HIS A 61 4.89 7.49 -4.12
CA HIS A 61 5.10 6.56 -3.01
C HIS A 61 5.04 7.23 -1.63
N GLN A 62 5.44 8.50 -1.52
CA GLN A 62 5.30 9.23 -0.27
C GLN A 62 3.82 9.43 0.09
N SER A 63 2.97 9.78 -0.90
CA SER A 63 1.53 9.91 -0.70
C SER A 63 0.89 8.56 -0.33
N ASP A 64 1.28 7.47 -0.98
CA ASP A 64 0.79 6.13 -0.66
C ASP A 64 1.20 5.69 0.77
N ALA A 65 2.41 6.06 1.21
CA ALA A 65 2.85 5.82 2.58
C ALA A 65 2.01 6.61 3.61
N GLU A 66 1.61 7.83 3.29
CA GLU A 66 0.68 8.62 4.12
C GLU A 66 -0.70 7.97 4.19
N VAL A 67 -1.19 7.42 3.08
CA VAL A 67 -2.45 6.65 3.03
C VAL A 67 -2.36 5.43 3.95
N LEU A 68 -1.26 4.65 3.88
CA LEU A 68 -1.05 3.51 4.78
C LEU A 68 -1.08 3.93 6.26
N LYS A 69 -0.38 5.01 6.62
CA LYS A 69 -0.36 5.52 8.01
C LYS A 69 -1.73 6.00 8.48
N THR A 70 -2.48 6.66 7.61
CA THR A 70 -3.76 7.30 7.95
C THR A 70 -4.87 6.27 8.07
N TYR A 71 -5.01 5.40 7.06
CA TYR A 71 -6.15 4.48 6.97
C TYR A 71 -5.84 3.10 7.55
N LEU A 72 -4.57 2.70 7.65
CA LEU A 72 -4.16 1.36 8.04
C LEU A 72 -3.05 1.37 9.11
N PRO A 73 -3.25 2.05 10.27
CA PRO A 73 -2.19 2.22 11.28
C PRO A 73 -1.69 0.90 11.87
N VAL A 74 -2.55 -0.13 11.97
CA VAL A 74 -2.16 -1.47 12.44
C VAL A 74 -1.20 -2.13 11.46
N LEU A 75 -1.52 -2.09 10.16
CA LEU A 75 -0.63 -2.56 9.10
C LEU A 75 0.70 -1.81 9.13
N TRP A 76 0.66 -0.49 9.29
CA TRP A 76 1.88 0.32 9.38
C TRP A 76 2.80 -0.13 10.51
N LYS A 77 2.27 -0.42 11.70
CA LYS A 77 3.06 -1.01 12.80
C LYS A 77 3.69 -2.34 12.44
N GLN A 78 2.98 -3.18 11.69
CA GLN A 78 3.53 -4.47 11.26
C GLN A 78 4.59 -4.30 10.17
N ILE A 79 4.50 -3.27 9.31
CA ILE A 79 5.56 -2.88 8.37
C ILE A 79 6.82 -2.48 9.12
N GLU A 80 6.71 -1.65 10.16
CA GLU A 80 7.84 -1.25 11.01
C GLU A 80 8.55 -2.48 11.62
N GLU A 81 7.79 -3.42 12.20
CA GLU A 81 8.36 -4.64 12.77
C GLU A 81 8.99 -5.56 11.70
N ARG A 82 8.36 -5.69 10.52
CA ARG A 82 8.90 -6.49 9.41
C ARG A 82 10.22 -5.93 8.87
N ALA A 83 10.34 -4.61 8.77
CA ALA A 83 11.56 -3.96 8.31
C ALA A 83 12.75 -4.18 9.27
N LEU A 84 12.46 -4.47 10.54
CA LEU A 84 13.44 -4.91 11.55
C LEU A 84 13.65 -6.43 11.57
N GLU A 85 13.14 -7.15 10.56
CA GLU A 85 13.18 -8.62 10.44
C GLU A 85 12.52 -9.36 11.61
N ARG A 86 11.65 -8.68 12.37
CA ARG A 86 10.91 -9.32 13.46
C ARG A 86 9.80 -10.17 12.85
N GLY A 87 9.67 -11.39 13.35
CA GLY A 87 8.96 -12.51 12.72
C GLY A 87 7.43 -12.42 12.72
N CYS A 88 6.83 -11.30 12.31
CA CYS A 88 5.39 -11.23 12.08
C CYS A 88 5.02 -11.84 10.72
N LEU A 89 4.09 -12.80 10.75
CA LEU A 89 3.41 -13.26 9.55
C LEU A 89 2.31 -12.23 9.25
N LEU A 90 2.35 -11.66 8.05
CA LEU A 90 1.39 -10.66 7.61
C LEU A 90 0.69 -11.17 6.37
N ASP A 91 -0.61 -11.38 6.49
CA ASP A 91 -1.53 -11.62 5.39
C ASP A 91 -2.61 -10.55 5.49
N PHE A 92 -2.69 -9.70 4.47
CA PHE A 92 -3.48 -8.50 4.49
C PHE A 92 -4.08 -8.25 3.12
N PHE A 93 -5.38 -8.04 3.09
CA PHE A 93 -6.11 -7.52 1.94
C PHE A 93 -7.16 -6.53 2.43
N MET A 94 -7.20 -5.35 1.80
CA MET A 94 -8.18 -4.32 2.07
C MET A 94 -8.61 -3.67 0.77
N LYS A 95 -9.91 -3.45 0.66
CA LYS A 95 -10.54 -2.54 -0.30
C LYS A 95 -11.33 -1.53 0.49
N HIS A 96 -11.07 -0.25 0.25
CA HIS A 96 -11.86 0.84 0.80
C HIS A 96 -12.31 1.75 -0.33
N HIS A 97 -13.57 2.16 -0.30
CA HIS A 97 -14.16 3.03 -1.30
C HIS A 97 -15.11 4.00 -0.60
N PHE A 98 -14.99 5.28 -0.93
CA PHE A 98 -15.89 6.31 -0.43
C PHE A 98 -16.11 7.37 -1.49
N ASN A 99 -17.32 7.92 -1.52
CA ASN A 99 -17.74 8.95 -2.47
C ASN A 99 -17.74 10.31 -1.78
N TYR A 100 -17.35 11.35 -2.52
CA TYR A 100 -17.54 12.74 -2.10
C TYR A 100 -18.97 13.17 -2.51
N ALA A 101 -19.96 12.70 -1.76
CA ALA A 101 -21.34 13.16 -1.91
C ALA A 101 -21.49 14.61 -1.41
#